data_AF-A0A7V7GR41-F1
#
_entry.id   AF-A0A7V7GR41-F1
#
_cell.length_a   1.000
_cell.length_b   1.000
_cell.length_c   1.000
_cell.angle_alpha   90.00
_cell.angle_beta   90.00
_cell.angle_gamma   90.00
#
_symmetry.space_group_name_H-M   'P 1'
#
loop_
_entity.id
_entity.type
_entity.pdbx_description
1 polymer ?
#
loop_
_entity_poly.entity_id
_entity_poly.type
_entity_poly.pdbx_seq_one_letter_code
_entity_poly.pdbx_strand_id
1 'polypeptide(L)'
;MSENISGDLLKTLRKERKLSQKKLADLAGVSQSALVKYEKGTRKISKDIDTVLSEIFNVDTLLGGQTDHVTTTVNQLLFFKEKNSLTSKQLAQKIGIDAPLMSRILSGSRKPSKDVQQKIAVFLSNDGKEILMNIKQDDGSFKLPFVDKMAMGKRIQEIRKNRGETLEKLGKNFTRPAGKNVVNRWEKGTNIPDIERLMNVAYLGKVTVPYILYGDTFSKMLKKGHKISKFEKLDPFRMGLRLRKIRRDYRLEREDFGKFFSPPITKWSMDRYENGEDIPNTDRIIQYAYIGKVSLEFLVYGI
;
A
#
# COMPACT_ATOMS: atom_id res chain seq x y z
N MET A 1 -24.35 11.19 -12.53
CA MET A 1 -25.37 10.46 -11.74
C MET A 1 -24.71 10.02 -10.45
N SER A 2 -25.27 10.36 -9.29
CA SER A 2 -24.66 10.03 -7.99
C SER A 2 -24.74 8.52 -7.74
N GLU A 3 -23.60 7.87 -7.51
CA GLU A 3 -23.55 6.47 -7.10
C GLU A 3 -24.28 6.29 -5.75
N ASN A 4 -25.17 5.31 -5.67
CA ASN A 4 -25.98 5.01 -4.48
C ASN A 4 -25.22 4.11 -3.49
N ILE A 5 -24.04 4.56 -3.07
CA ILE A 5 -23.08 3.75 -2.30
C ILE A 5 -23.71 3.27 -0.97
N SER A 6 -24.44 4.15 -0.27
CA SER A 6 -25.10 3.80 1.01
C SER A 6 -26.26 2.80 0.84
N GLY A 7 -27.05 2.92 -0.23
CA GLY A 7 -28.14 1.99 -0.51
C GLY A 7 -27.63 0.61 -0.93
N ASP A 8 -26.54 0.56 -1.68
CA ASP A 8 -25.89 -0.69 -2.09
C ASP A 8 -25.22 -1.41 -0.91
N LEU A 9 -24.57 -0.67 -0.01
CA LEU A 9 -24.02 -1.20 1.24
C LEU A 9 -25.12 -1.78 2.14
N LEU A 10 -26.21 -1.03 2.36
CA LEU A 10 -27.35 -1.49 3.14
C LEU A 10 -27.94 -2.80 2.58
N LYS A 11 -28.10 -2.87 1.25
CA LYS A 11 -28.60 -4.05 0.55
C LYS A 11 -27.68 -5.25 0.69
N THR A 12 -26.36 -5.02 0.70
CA THR A 12 -25.34 -6.06 0.85
C THR A 12 -25.38 -6.66 2.26
N LEU A 13 -25.31 -5.81 3.29
CA LEU A 13 -25.38 -6.22 4.70
C LEU A 13 -26.68 -6.95 5.03
N ARG A 14 -27.82 -6.50 4.48
CA ARG A 14 -29.10 -7.20 4.63
C ARG A 14 -29.04 -8.62 4.07
N LYS A 15 -28.45 -8.81 2.89
CA LYS A 15 -28.32 -10.13 2.25
C LYS A 15 -27.36 -11.04 3.00
N GLU A 16 -26.24 -10.51 3.48
CA GLU A 16 -25.27 -11.26 4.30
C GLU A 16 -25.91 -11.82 5.57
N ARG A 17 -26.76 -11.01 6.23
CA ARG A 17 -27.54 -11.45 7.41
C ARG A 17 -28.82 -12.22 7.05
N LYS A 18 -29.04 -12.56 5.78
CA LYS A 18 -30.21 -13.30 5.27
C LYS A 18 -31.55 -12.69 5.71
N LEU A 19 -31.62 -11.36 5.81
CA LEU A 19 -32.83 -10.64 6.22
C LEU A 19 -33.69 -10.28 5.00
N SER A 20 -35.01 -10.42 5.12
CA SER A 20 -35.94 -9.89 4.13
C SER A 20 -36.06 -8.37 4.29
N GLN A 21 -36.45 -7.66 3.23
CA GLN A 21 -36.69 -6.21 3.30
C GLN A 21 -37.77 -5.87 4.33
N LYS A 22 -38.79 -6.72 4.48
CA LYS A 22 -39.83 -6.54 5.50
C LYS A 22 -39.23 -6.69 6.91
N LYS A 23 -38.49 -7.78 7.16
CA LYS A 23 -37.90 -8.07 8.47
C LYS A 23 -36.89 -7.00 8.91
N LEU A 24 -36.07 -6.47 8.00
CA LEU A 24 -35.16 -5.38 8.34
C LEU A 24 -35.90 -4.07 8.59
N ALA A 25 -36.97 -3.79 7.83
CA ALA A 25 -37.77 -2.59 8.03
C ALA A 25 -38.45 -2.59 9.41
N ASP A 26 -38.98 -3.75 9.82
CA ASP A 26 -39.58 -3.94 11.15
C ASP A 26 -38.55 -3.72 12.26
N LEU A 27 -37.33 -4.25 12.12
CA LEU A 27 -36.23 -4.06 13.08
C LEU A 27 -35.77 -2.60 13.16
N ALA A 28 -35.78 -1.88 12.05
CA ALA A 28 -35.32 -0.50 11.96
C ALA A 28 -36.42 0.54 12.24
N GLY A 29 -37.64 0.11 12.54
CA GLY A 29 -38.77 1.01 12.80
C GLY A 29 -39.22 1.82 11.58
N VAL A 30 -39.01 1.31 10.36
CA VAL A 30 -39.39 1.99 9.11
C VAL A 30 -40.34 1.15 8.28
N SER A 31 -41.05 1.75 7.32
CA SER A 31 -41.87 0.98 6.40
C SER A 31 -41.00 0.17 5.41
N GLN A 32 -41.47 -1.00 5.00
CA GLN A 32 -40.82 -1.80 3.96
C GLN A 32 -40.60 -0.97 2.67
N SER A 33 -41.55 -0.11 2.32
CA SER A 33 -41.45 0.78 1.16
C SER A 33 -40.36 1.84 1.32
N ALA A 34 -40.11 2.35 2.53
CA ALA A 34 -39.01 3.26 2.82
C ALA A 34 -37.66 2.54 2.65
N LEU A 35 -37.54 1.32 3.18
CA LEU A 35 -36.33 0.51 3.04
C LEU A 35 -36.00 0.20 1.58
N VAL A 36 -37.00 -0.16 0.76
CA VAL A 36 -36.83 -0.36 -0.69
C VAL A 36 -36.31 0.91 -1.37
N LYS A 37 -36.82 2.09 -0.99
CA LYS A 37 -36.36 3.37 -1.54
C LYS A 37 -34.93 3.72 -1.11
N TYR A 38 -34.53 3.35 0.10
CA TYR A 38 -33.14 3.47 0.56
C TYR A 38 -32.20 2.60 -0.26
N GLU A 39 -32.52 1.30 -0.43
CA GLU A 39 -31.70 0.39 -1.23
C GLU A 39 -31.61 0.78 -2.71
N LYS A 40 -32.67 1.37 -3.27
CA LYS A 40 -32.69 1.86 -4.65
C LYS A 40 -32.05 3.24 -4.82
N GLY A 41 -31.73 3.94 -3.72
CA GLY A 41 -31.12 5.27 -3.75
C GLY A 41 -32.09 6.40 -4.15
N THR A 42 -33.37 6.09 -4.27
CA THR A 42 -34.42 7.06 -4.59
C THR A 42 -34.84 7.87 -3.37
N ARG A 43 -34.41 7.45 -2.16
CA ARG A 43 -34.57 8.19 -0.91
C ARG A 43 -33.28 8.09 -0.10
N LYS A 44 -32.82 9.21 0.47
CA LYS A 44 -31.67 9.23 1.38
C LYS A 44 -32.05 8.70 2.77
N ILE A 45 -31.11 8.00 3.41
CA ILE A 45 -31.20 7.56 4.80
C ILE A 45 -30.92 8.78 5.70
N SER A 46 -31.79 9.06 6.67
CA SER A 46 -31.54 10.12 7.67
C SER A 46 -30.55 9.65 8.73
N LYS A 47 -29.91 10.57 9.45
CA LYS A 47 -28.93 10.22 10.50
C LYS A 47 -29.53 9.32 11.59
N ASP A 48 -30.76 9.58 12.01
CA ASP A 48 -31.40 8.79 13.07
C ASP A 48 -31.62 7.34 12.63
N ILE A 49 -32.02 7.14 11.37
CA ILE A 49 -32.20 5.80 10.80
C ILE A 49 -30.86 5.13 10.51
N ASP A 50 -29.82 5.90 10.16
CA ASP A 50 -28.45 5.39 10.02
C ASP A 50 -27.94 4.82 11.33
N THR A 51 -28.11 5.51 12.46
CA THR A 51 -27.71 5.03 13.79
C THR A 51 -28.38 3.68 14.10
N VAL A 52 -29.71 3.60 13.93
CA VAL A 52 -30.48 2.38 14.20
C VAL A 52 -30.04 1.22 13.31
N LEU A 53 -29.89 1.45 12.01
CA LEU A 53 -29.44 0.41 11.09
C LEU A 53 -27.99 0.01 11.33
N SER A 54 -27.13 0.95 11.72
CA SER A 54 -25.71 0.72 12.03
C SER A 54 -25.55 -0.15 13.28
N GLU A 55 -26.37 0.07 14.30
CA GLU A 55 -26.47 -0.80 15.48
C GLU A 55 -26.95 -2.21 15.10
N ILE A 56 -28.00 -2.31 14.28
CA ILE A 56 -28.51 -3.62 13.80
C ILE A 56 -27.42 -4.42 13.10
N PHE A 57 -26.60 -3.77 12.27
CA PHE A 57 -25.55 -4.43 11.49
C PHE A 57 -24.18 -4.48 12.19
N ASN A 58 -24.04 -3.87 13.36
CA ASN A 58 -22.78 -3.71 14.08
C ASN A 58 -21.67 -3.10 13.19
N VAL A 59 -21.99 -1.99 12.55
CA VAL A 59 -21.09 -1.21 11.68
C VAL A 59 -21.07 0.24 12.17
N ASP A 60 -19.98 0.97 11.92
CA ASP A 60 -19.82 2.34 12.44
C ASP A 60 -20.81 3.35 11.82
N THR A 61 -21.13 3.20 10.53
CA THR A 61 -22.16 3.98 9.83
C THR A 61 -22.47 3.33 8.46
N LEU A 62 -23.73 3.38 8.02
CA LEU A 62 -24.13 3.01 6.65
C LEU A 62 -24.06 4.20 5.69
N LEU A 63 -23.92 5.41 6.21
CA LEU A 63 -23.56 6.62 5.46
C LEU A 63 -22.07 6.64 5.09
N GLY A 64 -21.45 5.47 4.95
CA GLY A 64 -20.13 5.27 4.33
C GLY A 64 -20.14 5.75 2.89
N GLY A 65 -19.82 7.03 2.71
CA GLY A 65 -19.92 7.74 1.43
C GLY A 65 -20.29 9.23 1.55
N GLN A 66 -20.59 9.73 2.76
CA GLN A 66 -20.61 11.17 3.03
C GLN A 66 -19.72 11.53 4.23
N THR A 67 -18.49 11.03 4.25
CA THR A 67 -17.42 11.96 4.66
C THR A 67 -17.38 13.02 3.55
N ASP A 68 -17.86 14.22 3.88
CA ASP A 68 -17.71 15.41 3.05
C ASP A 68 -16.33 15.31 2.37
N HIS A 69 -16.23 15.37 1.03
CA HIS A 69 -14.91 15.33 0.35
C HIS A 69 -13.93 16.30 1.03
N VAL A 70 -14.49 17.42 1.49
CA VAL A 70 -13.90 18.42 2.37
C VAL A 70 -13.27 17.83 3.65
N THR A 71 -14.00 17.03 4.42
CA THR A 71 -13.53 16.36 5.64
C THR A 71 -12.42 15.36 5.35
N THR A 72 -12.53 14.59 4.28
CA THR A 72 -11.47 13.66 3.84
C THR A 72 -10.20 14.40 3.47
N THR A 73 -10.33 15.49 2.69
CA THR A 73 -9.21 16.35 2.29
C THR A 73 -8.57 17.06 3.49
N VAL A 74 -9.37 17.52 4.46
CA VAL A 74 -8.85 18.16 5.69
C VAL A 74 -8.13 17.14 6.59
N ASN A 75 -8.63 15.90 6.69
CA ASN A 75 -7.95 14.83 7.42
C ASN A 75 -6.61 14.44 6.78
N GLN A 76 -6.55 14.41 5.44
CA GLN A 76 -5.30 14.22 4.70
C GLN A 76 -4.30 15.36 4.97
N LEU A 77 -4.81 16.60 5.06
CA LEU A 77 -4.01 17.79 5.37
C LEU A 77 -3.48 17.79 6.81
N LEU A 78 -4.29 17.36 7.78
CA LEU A 78 -3.90 17.18 9.17
C LEU A 78 -2.78 16.14 9.30
N PHE A 79 -2.96 14.99 8.64
CA PHE A 79 -1.95 13.95 8.59
C PHE A 79 -0.63 14.44 7.98
N PHE A 80 -0.70 15.22 6.89
CA PHE A 80 0.48 15.84 6.28
C PHE A 80 1.24 16.75 7.26
N LYS A 81 0.50 17.58 8.00
CA LYS A 81 1.04 18.51 8.97
C LYS A 81 1.78 17.80 10.09
N GLU A 82 1.14 16.81 10.71
CA GLU A 82 1.70 16.03 11.82
C GLU A 82 2.95 15.26 11.40
N LYS A 83 2.89 14.58 10.25
CA LYS A 83 3.99 13.77 9.74
C LYS A 83 5.25 14.59 9.45
N ASN A 84 5.08 15.82 8.98
CA ASN A 84 6.19 16.71 8.61
C ASN A 84 6.55 17.72 9.72
N SER A 85 5.95 17.59 10.91
CA SER A 85 6.15 18.53 12.03
C SER A 85 5.96 20.00 11.61
N LEU A 86 5.05 20.26 10.67
CA LEU A 86 4.82 21.60 10.13
C LEU A 86 3.93 22.41 11.07
N THR A 87 4.27 23.67 11.25
CA THR A 87 3.36 24.62 11.87
C THR A 87 2.21 24.95 10.92
N SER A 88 1.05 25.32 11.47
CA SER A 88 -0.09 25.76 10.64
C SER A 88 0.28 26.95 9.75
N LYS A 89 1.23 27.79 10.18
CA LYS A 89 1.75 28.93 9.40
C LYS A 89 2.55 28.49 8.18
N GLN A 90 3.48 27.54 8.34
CA GLN A 90 4.28 27.00 7.24
C GLN A 90 3.41 26.26 6.22
N LEU A 91 2.42 25.50 6.69
CA LEU A 91 1.49 24.78 5.83
C LEU A 91 0.61 25.74 5.01
N ALA A 92 0.14 26.82 5.62
CA ALA A 92 -0.64 27.84 4.96
C ALA A 92 0.15 28.53 3.84
N GLN A 93 1.41 28.88 4.11
CA GLN A 93 2.31 29.49 3.14
C GLN A 93 2.55 28.59 1.92
N LYS A 94 2.74 27.28 2.14
CA LYS A 94 2.91 26.30 1.05
C LYS A 94 1.68 26.15 0.16
N ILE A 95 0.48 26.22 0.73
CA ILE A 95 -0.80 26.09 0.01
C ILE A 95 -1.24 27.43 -0.63
N GLY A 96 -0.59 28.53 -0.27
CA GLY A 96 -0.97 29.87 -0.73
C GLY A 96 -2.26 30.37 -0.08
N ILE A 97 -2.47 30.06 1.21
CA ILE A 97 -3.60 30.57 2.00
C ILE A 97 -3.12 31.21 3.31
N ASP A 98 -4.01 31.97 3.95
CA ASP A 98 -3.71 32.68 5.18
C ASP A 98 -3.60 31.74 6.41
N ALA A 99 -2.64 32.00 7.31
CA ALA A 99 -2.33 31.11 8.43
C ALA A 99 -3.48 30.98 9.47
N PRO A 100 -4.17 32.06 9.88
CA PRO A 100 -5.40 31.99 10.64
C PRO A 100 -6.53 31.20 9.96
N LEU A 101 -6.61 31.24 8.62
CA LEU A 101 -7.61 30.45 7.88
C LEU A 101 -7.27 28.95 7.93
N MET A 102 -6.00 28.60 7.73
CA MET A 102 -5.50 27.22 7.86
C MET A 102 -5.80 26.63 9.23
N SER A 103 -5.47 27.36 10.31
CA SER A 103 -5.72 26.88 11.67
C SER A 103 -7.21 26.60 11.95
N ARG A 104 -8.11 27.44 11.41
CA ARG A 104 -9.56 27.26 11.56
C ARG A 104 -10.11 26.08 10.75
N ILE A 105 -9.52 25.81 9.58
CA ILE A 105 -9.86 24.64 8.76
C ILE A 105 -9.43 23.35 9.48
N LEU A 106 -8.19 23.30 9.99
CA LEU A 106 -7.64 22.13 10.67
C LEU A 106 -8.35 21.83 12.00
N SER A 107 -8.81 22.84 12.73
CA SER A 107 -9.59 22.66 13.96
C SER A 107 -11.06 22.28 13.71
N GLY A 108 -11.50 22.19 12.46
CA GLY A 108 -12.88 21.93 12.09
C GLY A 108 -13.85 23.10 12.32
N SER A 109 -13.36 24.23 12.87
CA SER A 109 -14.18 25.42 13.15
C SER A 109 -14.69 26.14 11.90
N ARG A 110 -14.08 25.91 10.73
CA ARG A 110 -14.52 26.51 9.46
C ARG A 110 -14.34 25.55 8.28
N LYS A 111 -15.38 25.38 7.47
CA LYS A 111 -15.29 24.64 6.19
C LYS A 111 -14.54 25.48 5.14
N PRO A 112 -13.57 24.91 4.40
CA PRO A 112 -12.87 25.59 3.32
C PRO A 112 -13.83 25.91 2.15
N SER A 113 -13.64 27.04 1.48
CA SER A 113 -14.37 27.39 0.25
C SER A 113 -13.94 26.49 -0.92
N LYS A 114 -14.72 26.48 -2.01
CA LYS A 114 -14.39 25.68 -3.22
C LYS A 114 -12.99 25.99 -3.79
N ASP A 115 -12.59 27.27 -3.80
CA ASP A 115 -11.24 27.69 -4.22
C ASP A 115 -10.15 27.10 -3.32
N VAL A 116 -10.32 27.20 -1.99
CA VAL A 116 -9.37 26.65 -1.02
C VAL A 116 -9.33 25.13 -1.08
N GLN A 117 -10.47 24.46 -1.30
CA GLN A 117 -10.53 23.02 -1.53
C GLN A 117 -9.72 22.62 -2.77
N GLN A 118 -9.83 23.38 -3.86
CA GLN A 118 -9.05 23.12 -5.08
C GLN A 118 -7.56 23.32 -4.83
N LYS A 119 -7.15 24.39 -4.13
CA LYS A 119 -5.75 24.62 -3.74
C LYS A 119 -5.21 23.51 -2.86
N ILE A 120 -5.98 23.04 -1.88
CA ILE A 120 -5.60 21.92 -1.02
C ILE A 120 -5.54 20.62 -1.83
N ALA A 121 -6.49 20.38 -2.74
CA ALA A 121 -6.50 19.18 -3.57
C ALA A 121 -5.30 19.16 -4.54
N VAL A 122 -4.97 20.29 -5.16
CA VAL A 122 -3.78 20.47 -6.00
C VAL A 122 -2.52 20.30 -5.17
N PHE A 123 -2.43 20.93 -4.00
CA PHE A 123 -1.33 20.75 -3.07
C PHE A 123 -1.17 19.29 -2.65
N LEU A 124 -2.25 18.59 -2.30
CA LEU A 124 -2.19 17.16 -1.95
C LEU A 124 -1.89 16.27 -3.17
N SER A 125 -2.19 16.73 -4.39
CA SER A 125 -1.88 16.02 -5.64
C SER A 125 -0.46 16.26 -6.14
N ASN A 126 0.16 17.38 -5.76
CA ASN A 126 1.51 17.78 -6.15
C ASN A 126 2.52 17.52 -5.03
N ASP A 127 2.27 18.04 -3.83
CA ASP A 127 3.09 17.93 -2.62
C ASP A 127 2.57 16.85 -1.64
N GLY A 128 1.29 16.50 -1.68
CA GLY A 128 0.78 15.33 -0.93
C GLY A 128 1.31 14.00 -1.50
N LYS A 129 1.81 14.01 -2.75
CA LYS A 129 2.66 12.95 -3.29
C LYS A 129 4.04 12.90 -2.63
N GLU A 130 4.57 14.03 -2.13
CA GLU A 130 5.84 14.05 -1.37
C GLU A 130 5.72 13.30 -0.02
N ILE A 131 4.50 13.03 0.47
CA ILE A 131 4.25 12.27 1.72
C ILE A 131 4.77 10.84 1.65
N LEU A 132 4.98 10.31 0.44
CA LEU A 132 5.42 8.92 0.30
C LEU A 132 6.92 8.75 0.24
N MET A 133 7.69 9.80 -0.01
CA MET A 133 9.07 9.61 -0.43
C MET A 133 9.96 10.78 -0.02
N ASN A 134 10.60 10.66 1.15
CA ASN A 134 11.85 11.38 1.44
C ASN A 134 12.95 10.79 0.56
N ILE A 135 12.99 11.16 -0.71
CA ILE A 135 14.01 10.73 -1.67
C ILE A 135 14.15 11.86 -2.69
N LYS A 136 15.00 12.82 -2.35
CA LYS A 136 15.24 13.99 -3.19
C LYS A 136 16.21 13.63 -4.32
N GLN A 137 15.79 13.90 -5.55
CA GLN A 137 16.61 14.27 -6.72
C GLN A 137 15.87 15.37 -7.50
N ASP A 138 16.57 16.04 -8.41
CA ASP A 138 16.25 17.39 -8.92
C ASP A 138 14.96 17.52 -9.77
N ASP A 139 14.35 16.42 -10.20
CA ASP A 139 13.14 16.42 -11.04
C ASP A 139 11.84 16.05 -10.29
N GLY A 140 11.91 15.77 -8.99
CA GLY A 140 10.76 15.41 -8.17
C GLY A 140 10.16 14.03 -8.45
N SER A 141 10.81 13.17 -9.25
CA SER A 141 10.35 11.80 -9.51
C SER A 141 11.25 10.76 -8.82
N PHE A 142 10.66 9.86 -8.03
CA PHE A 142 11.38 8.65 -7.59
C PHE A 142 10.99 7.49 -8.50
N LYS A 143 11.96 7.03 -9.30
CA LYS A 143 11.91 5.74 -9.96
C LYS A 143 12.92 4.84 -9.27
N LEU A 144 12.48 3.63 -8.90
CA LEU A 144 13.45 2.59 -8.55
C LEU A 144 14.42 2.41 -9.72
N PRO A 145 15.72 2.21 -9.45
CA PRO A 145 16.68 1.94 -10.50
C PRO A 145 16.22 0.73 -11.30
N PHE A 146 16.36 0.80 -12.62
CA PHE A 146 16.16 -0.36 -13.46
C PHE A 146 17.22 -1.42 -13.13
N VAL A 147 16.81 -2.68 -13.05
CA VAL A 147 17.75 -3.79 -12.86
C VAL A 147 18.53 -4.01 -14.15
N ASP A 148 19.79 -3.58 -14.20
CA ASP A 148 20.72 -4.08 -15.19
C ASP A 148 20.99 -5.56 -14.90
N LYS A 149 20.33 -6.43 -15.66
CA LYS A 149 20.40 -7.88 -15.48
C LYS A 149 21.81 -8.42 -15.71
N MET A 150 22.59 -7.81 -16.62
CA MET A 150 23.95 -8.25 -16.89
C MET A 150 24.87 -7.91 -15.72
N ALA A 151 24.76 -6.69 -15.19
CA ALA A 151 25.50 -6.28 -14.00
C ALA A 151 25.09 -7.09 -12.75
N MET A 152 23.79 -7.36 -12.58
CA MET A 152 23.28 -8.25 -11.53
C MET A 152 23.88 -9.66 -11.66
N GLY A 153 23.90 -10.21 -12.87
CA GLY A 153 24.48 -11.52 -13.16
C GLY A 153 25.97 -11.60 -12.82
N LYS A 154 26.73 -10.56 -13.16
CA LYS A 154 28.15 -10.44 -12.79
C LYS A 154 28.34 -10.44 -11.28
N ARG A 155 27.53 -9.68 -10.51
CA ARG A 155 27.59 -9.68 -9.04
C ARG A 155 27.28 -11.05 -8.43
N ILE A 156 26.28 -11.76 -8.96
CA ILE A 156 25.99 -13.15 -8.54
C ILE A 156 27.18 -14.06 -8.83
N GLN A 157 27.79 -13.93 -10.00
CA GLN A 157 28.97 -14.70 -10.39
C GLN A 157 30.17 -14.42 -9.47
N GLU A 158 30.43 -13.15 -9.13
CA GLU A 158 31.49 -12.74 -8.21
C GLU A 158 31.28 -13.36 -6.82
N ILE A 159 30.06 -13.28 -6.27
CA ILE A 159 29.71 -13.92 -4.99
C ILE A 159 30.04 -15.42 -5.03
N ARG A 160 29.67 -16.12 -6.12
CA ARG A 160 29.97 -17.55 -6.27
C ARG A 160 31.47 -17.82 -6.37
N LYS A 161 32.19 -17.08 -7.22
CA LYS A 161 33.62 -17.27 -7.48
C LYS A 161 34.47 -16.97 -6.24
N ASN A 162 34.13 -15.93 -5.48
CA ASN A 162 34.80 -15.59 -4.22
C ASN A 162 34.67 -16.69 -3.15
N ARG A 163 33.67 -17.57 -3.30
CA ARG A 163 33.46 -18.75 -2.44
C ARG A 163 34.07 -20.04 -3.01
N GLY A 164 34.68 -19.99 -4.20
CA GLY A 164 35.21 -21.18 -4.88
C GLY A 164 34.13 -22.21 -5.25
N GLU A 165 32.88 -21.78 -5.45
CA GLU A 165 31.76 -22.69 -5.70
C GLU A 165 31.50 -22.93 -7.19
N THR A 166 31.15 -24.17 -7.55
CA THR A 166 30.61 -24.46 -8.89
C THR A 166 29.17 -23.95 -9.00
N LEU A 167 28.66 -23.77 -10.23
CA LEU A 167 27.26 -23.39 -10.47
C LEU A 167 26.27 -24.34 -9.78
N GLU A 168 26.59 -25.64 -9.76
CA GLU A 168 25.80 -26.68 -9.12
C GLU A 168 25.86 -26.57 -7.59
N LYS A 169 27.06 -26.33 -7.03
CA LYS A 169 27.25 -26.20 -5.59
C LYS A 169 26.52 -24.98 -5.03
N LEU A 170 26.54 -23.84 -5.73
CA LEU A 170 25.81 -22.65 -5.30
C LEU A 170 24.30 -22.93 -5.20
N GLY A 171 23.72 -23.54 -6.24
CA GLY A 171 22.28 -23.76 -6.33
C GLY A 171 21.72 -24.84 -5.41
N LYS A 172 22.57 -25.73 -4.86
CA LYS A 172 22.16 -26.79 -3.93
C LYS A 172 21.82 -26.27 -2.53
N ASN A 173 22.42 -25.15 -2.10
CA ASN A 173 22.29 -24.63 -0.73
C ASN A 173 21.12 -23.66 -0.52
N PHE A 174 20.19 -23.58 -1.48
CA PHE A 174 19.02 -22.71 -1.38
C PHE A 174 17.83 -23.44 -0.78
N THR A 175 16.95 -22.70 -0.09
CA THR A 175 15.64 -23.19 0.38
C THR A 175 14.89 -23.96 -0.70
N ARG A 176 14.90 -23.41 -1.92
CA ARG A 176 14.47 -24.09 -3.14
C ARG A 176 15.66 -24.29 -4.07
N PRO A 177 16.13 -25.52 -4.26
CA PRO A 177 17.28 -25.80 -5.11
C PRO A 177 17.16 -25.17 -6.49
N ALA A 178 18.30 -24.72 -7.02
CA ALA A 178 18.43 -24.23 -8.37
C ALA A 178 19.44 -25.10 -9.14
N GLY A 179 19.03 -25.64 -10.28
CA GLY A 179 19.94 -26.39 -11.14
C GLY A 179 21.01 -25.48 -11.76
N LYS A 180 22.14 -26.07 -12.19
CA LYS A 180 23.23 -25.39 -12.90
C LYS A 180 22.77 -24.42 -13.97
N ASN A 181 21.86 -24.86 -14.84
CA ASN A 181 21.36 -24.06 -15.97
C ASN A 181 20.61 -22.82 -15.50
N VAL A 182 19.94 -22.89 -14.35
CA VAL A 182 19.21 -21.76 -13.77
C VAL A 182 20.20 -20.73 -13.22
N VAL A 183 21.20 -21.17 -12.46
CA VAL A 183 22.26 -20.29 -11.93
C VAL A 183 23.03 -19.63 -13.08
N ASN A 184 23.37 -20.39 -14.12
CA ASN A 184 24.03 -19.88 -15.32
C ASN A 184 23.20 -18.80 -16.04
N ARG A 185 21.87 -18.97 -16.13
CA ARG A 185 20.97 -17.95 -16.72
C ARG A 185 20.94 -16.67 -15.89
N TRP A 186 21.09 -16.74 -14.57
CA TRP A 186 21.21 -15.54 -13.74
C TRP A 186 22.54 -14.84 -13.96
N GLU A 187 23.65 -15.58 -13.98
CA GLU A 187 24.99 -15.00 -14.20
C GLU A 187 25.13 -14.35 -15.58
N LYS A 188 24.41 -14.87 -16.58
CA LYS A 188 24.32 -14.28 -17.93
C LYS A 188 23.29 -13.15 -18.06
N GLY A 189 22.60 -12.79 -16.98
CA GLY A 189 21.57 -11.74 -16.99
C GLY A 189 20.31 -12.07 -17.80
N THR A 190 20.07 -13.36 -18.09
CA THR A 190 18.88 -13.78 -18.85
C THR A 190 17.61 -13.59 -17.99
N ASN A 191 17.64 -14.09 -16.75
CA ASN A 191 16.51 -14.06 -15.82
C ASN A 191 16.91 -13.48 -14.46
N ILE A 192 15.97 -12.81 -13.80
CA ILE A 192 16.14 -12.35 -12.41
C ILE A 192 15.73 -13.51 -11.47
N PRO A 193 16.52 -13.84 -10.43
CA PRO A 193 16.11 -14.84 -9.47
C PRO A 193 14.89 -14.36 -8.65
N ASP A 194 14.08 -15.31 -8.20
CA ASP A 194 13.01 -15.01 -7.25
C ASP A 194 13.56 -14.51 -5.91
N ILE A 195 12.69 -13.92 -5.10
CA ILE A 195 13.09 -13.28 -3.85
C ILE A 195 13.76 -14.27 -2.88
N GLU A 196 13.27 -15.51 -2.76
CA GLU A 196 13.86 -16.51 -1.85
C GLU A 196 15.29 -16.83 -2.26
N ARG A 197 15.54 -17.01 -3.55
CA ARG A 197 16.87 -17.29 -4.07
C ARG A 197 17.79 -16.08 -3.95
N LEU A 198 17.30 -14.86 -4.17
CA LEU A 198 18.08 -13.64 -3.93
C LEU A 198 18.44 -13.48 -2.46
N MET A 199 17.53 -13.76 -1.53
CA MET A 199 17.81 -13.73 -0.09
C MET A 199 18.91 -14.74 0.28
N ASN A 200 18.86 -15.96 -0.29
CA ASN A 200 19.91 -16.96 -0.11
C ASN A 200 21.26 -16.51 -0.69
N VAL A 201 21.29 -15.97 -1.92
CA VAL A 201 22.53 -15.47 -2.55
C VAL A 201 23.12 -14.31 -1.76
N ALA A 202 22.28 -13.37 -1.30
CA ALA A 202 22.68 -12.24 -0.47
C ALA A 202 23.32 -12.72 0.84
N TYR A 203 22.71 -13.70 1.49
CA TYR A 203 23.25 -14.31 2.69
C TYR A 203 24.61 -15.00 2.46
N LEU A 204 24.73 -15.82 1.42
CA LEU A 204 25.99 -16.50 1.09
C LEU A 204 27.12 -15.51 0.74
N GLY A 205 26.77 -14.40 0.09
CA GLY A 205 27.70 -13.32 -0.26
C GLY A 205 27.95 -12.32 0.86
N LYS A 206 27.21 -12.38 1.97
CA LYS A 206 27.21 -11.37 3.05
C LYS A 206 26.94 -9.95 2.54
N VAL A 207 26.05 -9.83 1.56
CA VAL A 207 25.62 -8.58 0.94
C VAL A 207 24.11 -8.40 1.07
N THR A 208 23.57 -7.28 0.58
CA THR A 208 22.12 -7.03 0.57
C THR A 208 21.52 -7.39 -0.79
N VAL A 209 20.22 -7.72 -0.84
CA VAL A 209 19.51 -7.93 -2.11
C VAL A 209 19.54 -6.69 -3.01
N PRO A 210 19.35 -5.45 -2.50
CA PRO A 210 19.55 -4.23 -3.29
C PRO A 210 20.94 -4.12 -3.93
N TYR A 211 22.01 -4.53 -3.22
CA TYR A 211 23.35 -4.57 -3.82
C TYR A 211 23.40 -5.53 -5.02
N ILE A 212 22.86 -6.73 -4.90
CA ILE A 212 22.86 -7.70 -6.00
C ILE A 212 22.12 -7.13 -7.23
N LEU A 213 20.99 -6.48 -7.02
CA LEU A 213 20.15 -5.99 -8.12
C LEU A 213 20.65 -4.69 -8.74
N TYR A 214 21.15 -3.75 -7.93
CA TYR A 214 21.40 -2.38 -8.38
C TYR A 214 22.82 -1.88 -8.11
N GLY A 215 23.63 -2.63 -7.36
CA GLY A 215 25.01 -2.27 -7.01
C GLY A 215 25.14 -1.45 -5.72
N ASP A 216 26.36 -0.98 -5.46
CA ASP A 216 26.75 -0.34 -4.19
C ASP A 216 25.96 0.90 -3.85
N THR A 217 25.60 1.69 -4.87
CA THR A 217 24.82 2.93 -4.75
C THR A 217 23.49 2.72 -4.03
N PHE A 218 22.88 1.54 -4.17
CA PHE A 218 21.58 1.22 -3.56
C PHE A 218 21.67 0.15 -2.48
N SER A 219 22.88 -0.25 -2.06
CA SER A 219 23.11 -1.30 -1.05
C SER A 219 22.35 -1.04 0.27
N LYS A 220 22.18 0.23 0.64
CA LYS A 220 21.51 0.70 1.86
C LYS A 220 20.10 1.28 1.62
N MET A 221 19.51 1.02 0.44
CA MET A 221 18.20 1.56 0.06
C MET A 221 17.07 1.06 0.98
N LEU A 222 17.20 -0.14 1.57
CA LEU A 222 16.22 -0.73 2.46
C LEU A 222 16.69 -0.72 3.92
N LYS A 223 15.75 -0.76 4.86
CA LYS A 223 16.09 -0.93 6.28
C LYS A 223 16.80 -2.26 6.49
N LYS A 224 17.78 -2.27 7.39
CA LYS A 224 18.42 -3.50 7.84
C LYS A 224 17.46 -4.29 8.72
N GLY A 225 17.20 -5.54 8.36
CA GLY A 225 16.45 -6.47 9.19
C GLY A 225 17.34 -7.26 10.13
N HIS A 226 16.72 -8.19 10.86
CA HIS A 226 17.44 -9.16 11.68
C HIS A 226 18.21 -10.15 10.81
N LYS A 227 19.33 -10.67 11.33
CA LYS A 227 20.09 -11.70 10.63
C LYS A 227 19.28 -13.00 10.59
N ILE A 228 19.10 -13.53 9.39
CA ILE A 228 18.46 -14.84 9.18
C ILE A 228 19.48 -15.94 9.48
N SER A 229 19.16 -16.83 10.41
CA SER A 229 19.96 -18.02 10.72
C SER A 229 19.52 -19.25 9.89
N LYS A 230 18.24 -19.30 9.51
CA LYS A 230 17.64 -20.38 8.73
C LYS A 230 16.60 -19.83 7.78
N PHE A 231 16.73 -20.13 6.48
CA PHE A 231 15.73 -19.76 5.49
C PHE A 231 14.60 -20.78 5.47
N GLU A 232 13.41 -20.34 5.84
CA GLU A 232 12.18 -21.11 5.64
C GLU A 232 11.59 -20.82 4.26
N LYS A 233 10.70 -21.69 3.79
CA LYS A 233 9.93 -21.44 2.58
C LYS A 233 9.01 -20.23 2.82
N LEU A 234 8.98 -19.32 1.87
CA LEU A 234 8.10 -18.16 1.87
C LEU A 234 6.64 -18.63 1.98
N ASP A 235 5.93 -18.11 2.98
CA ASP A 235 4.49 -18.29 3.18
C ASP A 235 3.74 -17.12 2.52
N PRO A 236 3.03 -17.36 1.40
CA PRO A 236 2.37 -16.30 0.63
C PRO A 236 1.31 -15.56 1.44
N PHE A 237 0.57 -16.26 2.31
CA PHE A 237 -0.49 -15.68 3.12
C PHE A 237 0.09 -14.76 4.18
N ARG A 238 1.12 -15.22 4.92
CA ARG A 238 1.79 -14.39 5.93
C ARG A 238 2.47 -13.17 5.32
N MET A 239 3.09 -13.32 4.16
CA MET A 239 3.63 -12.18 3.41
C MET A 239 2.51 -11.22 2.98
N GLY A 240 1.41 -11.74 2.45
CA GLY A 240 0.24 -10.95 2.05
C GLY A 240 -0.34 -10.11 3.18
N LEU A 241 -0.42 -10.65 4.40
CA LEU A 241 -0.81 -9.89 5.58
C LEU A 241 0.13 -8.71 5.88
N ARG A 242 1.44 -8.88 5.65
CA ARG A 242 2.42 -7.79 5.81
C ARG A 242 2.32 -6.74 4.70
N LEU A 243 2.07 -7.15 3.46
CA LEU A 243 1.77 -6.22 2.36
C LEU A 243 0.52 -5.39 2.68
N ARG A 244 -0.53 -6.04 3.17
CA ARG A 244 -1.78 -5.40 3.61
C ARG A 244 -1.54 -4.43 4.75
N LYS A 245 -0.73 -4.83 5.74
CA LYS A 245 -0.34 -3.96 6.86
C LYS A 245 0.33 -2.69 6.36
N ILE A 246 1.35 -2.82 5.49
CA ILE A 246 2.05 -1.67 4.89
C ILE A 246 1.04 -0.70 4.26
N ARG A 247 0.13 -1.19 3.41
CA ARG A 247 -0.89 -0.33 2.80
C ARG A 247 -1.80 0.34 3.84
N ARG A 248 -2.26 -0.41 4.84
CA ARG A 248 -3.14 0.11 5.90
C ARG A 248 -2.46 1.16 6.77
N ASP A 249 -1.15 1.07 6.98
CA ASP A 249 -0.37 2.10 7.68
C ASP A 249 -0.40 3.45 6.92
N TYR A 250 -0.63 3.42 5.61
CA TYR A 250 -0.88 4.62 4.78
C TYR A 250 -2.37 5.03 4.73
N ARG A 251 -3.29 4.26 5.31
CA ARG A 251 -4.76 4.49 5.26
C ARG A 251 -5.31 4.64 3.84
N LEU A 252 -4.76 3.89 2.89
CA LEU A 252 -5.15 3.95 1.48
C LEU A 252 -5.87 2.69 1.02
N GLU A 253 -6.79 2.89 0.10
CA GLU A 253 -7.39 1.79 -0.66
C GLU A 253 -6.39 1.19 -1.64
N ARG A 254 -6.63 -0.07 -2.05
CA ARG A 254 -5.72 -0.81 -2.93
C ARG A 254 -5.47 -0.08 -4.25
N GLU A 255 -6.51 0.53 -4.81
CA GLU A 255 -6.39 1.24 -6.08
C GLU A 255 -5.43 2.44 -5.98
N ASP A 256 -5.54 3.22 -4.91
CA ASP A 256 -4.66 4.38 -4.70
C ASP A 256 -3.25 3.96 -4.30
N PHE A 257 -3.12 2.96 -3.44
CA PHE A 257 -1.81 2.42 -3.07
C PHE A 257 -1.09 1.82 -4.28
N GLY A 258 -1.83 1.23 -5.23
CA GLY A 258 -1.35 0.72 -6.52
C GLY A 258 -0.58 1.72 -7.36
N LYS A 259 -0.90 3.02 -7.22
CA LYS A 259 -0.30 4.11 -8.00
C LYS A 259 1.12 4.45 -7.55
N PHE A 260 1.57 3.99 -6.38
CA PHE A 260 2.96 4.23 -5.91
C PHE A 260 3.98 3.28 -6.51
N PHE A 261 3.51 2.26 -7.22
CA PHE A 261 4.38 1.30 -7.85
C PHE A 261 4.74 1.76 -9.26
N SER A 262 5.93 1.37 -9.72
CA SER A 262 6.40 1.63 -11.08
C SER A 262 6.74 0.32 -11.77
N PRO A 263 5.94 -0.17 -12.74
CA PRO A 263 4.66 0.39 -13.18
C PRO A 263 3.56 0.30 -12.10
N PRO A 264 2.43 1.00 -12.21
CA PRO A 264 1.34 0.85 -11.24
C PRO A 264 0.85 -0.59 -11.12
N ILE A 265 0.39 -0.98 -9.93
CA ILE A 265 -0.25 -2.28 -9.69
C ILE A 265 -1.76 -2.07 -9.64
N THR A 266 -2.52 -2.95 -10.28
CA THR A 266 -3.99 -2.88 -10.27
C THR A 266 -4.56 -3.31 -8.91
N LYS A 267 -5.77 -2.84 -8.59
CA LYS A 267 -6.53 -3.30 -7.41
C LYS A 267 -6.60 -4.83 -7.34
N TRP A 268 -6.83 -5.48 -8.49
CA TRP A 268 -6.97 -6.94 -8.59
C TRP A 268 -5.68 -7.68 -8.19
N SER A 269 -4.53 -7.27 -8.73
CA SER A 269 -3.25 -7.88 -8.37
C SER A 269 -2.91 -7.64 -6.90
N MET A 270 -3.18 -6.43 -6.38
CA MET A 270 -2.99 -6.16 -4.95
C MET A 270 -3.85 -7.04 -4.05
N ASP A 271 -5.11 -7.27 -4.42
CA ASP A 271 -5.99 -8.12 -3.64
C ASP A 271 -5.44 -9.55 -3.55
N ARG A 272 -4.99 -10.11 -4.68
CA ARG A 272 -4.34 -11.43 -4.71
C ARG A 272 -3.07 -11.49 -3.86
N TYR A 273 -2.22 -10.46 -3.96
CA TYR A 273 -1.00 -10.38 -3.15
C TYR A 273 -1.31 -10.32 -1.66
N GLU A 274 -2.28 -9.50 -1.25
CA GLU A 274 -2.65 -9.33 0.16
C GLU A 274 -3.41 -10.52 0.75
N ASN A 275 -4.03 -11.34 -0.09
CA ASN A 275 -4.73 -12.57 0.30
C ASN A 275 -3.83 -13.81 0.18
N GLY A 276 -2.60 -13.66 -0.31
CA GLY A 276 -1.66 -14.77 -0.51
C GLY A 276 -2.01 -15.69 -1.68
N GLU A 277 -2.91 -15.27 -2.57
CA GLU A 277 -3.29 -16.00 -3.78
C GLU A 277 -2.26 -15.86 -4.91
N ASP A 278 -1.34 -14.89 -4.78
CA ASP A 278 -0.22 -14.68 -5.69
C ASP A 278 0.97 -14.05 -4.95
N ILE A 279 2.18 -14.24 -5.47
CA ILE A 279 3.42 -13.69 -4.92
C ILE A 279 3.89 -12.58 -5.87
N PRO A 280 4.08 -11.32 -5.41
CA PRO A 280 4.63 -10.29 -6.25
C PRO A 280 6.03 -10.67 -6.74
N ASN A 281 6.40 -10.27 -7.95
CA ASN A 281 7.78 -10.49 -8.42
C ASN A 281 8.80 -9.74 -7.55
N THR A 282 10.08 -10.11 -7.66
CA THR A 282 11.18 -9.53 -6.86
C THR A 282 11.18 -8.01 -6.87
N ASP A 283 11.00 -7.40 -8.04
CA ASP A 283 11.00 -5.95 -8.18
C ASP A 283 9.84 -5.33 -7.36
N ARG A 284 8.63 -5.90 -7.46
CA ARG A 284 7.48 -5.50 -6.64
C ARG A 284 7.73 -5.62 -5.15
N ILE A 285 8.31 -6.73 -4.70
CA ILE A 285 8.61 -6.95 -3.28
C ILE A 285 9.57 -5.87 -2.76
N ILE A 286 10.55 -5.48 -3.57
CA ILE A 286 11.47 -4.39 -3.22
C ILE A 286 10.75 -3.06 -3.15
N GLN A 287 9.85 -2.75 -4.09
CA GLN A 287 9.05 -1.52 -4.00
C GLN A 287 8.17 -1.53 -2.75
N TYR A 288 7.55 -2.66 -2.41
CA TYR A 288 6.79 -2.80 -1.16
C TYR A 288 7.65 -2.56 0.07
N ALA A 289 8.84 -3.17 0.14
CA ALA A 289 9.76 -2.99 1.27
C ALA A 289 10.19 -1.52 1.39
N TYR A 290 10.44 -0.89 0.25
CA TYR A 290 10.85 0.49 0.15
C TYR A 290 9.75 1.47 0.58
N ILE A 291 8.57 1.36 -0.03
CA ILE A 291 7.38 2.15 0.30
C ILE A 291 7.00 1.93 1.75
N GLY A 292 7.01 0.68 2.23
CA GLY A 292 6.73 0.34 3.62
C GLY A 292 7.80 0.78 4.61
N LYS A 293 8.98 1.21 4.15
CA LYS A 293 10.15 1.50 4.99
C LYS A 293 10.43 0.33 5.94
N VAL A 294 10.41 -0.89 5.42
CA VAL A 294 10.69 -2.13 6.14
C VAL A 294 11.86 -2.87 5.50
N SER A 295 12.41 -3.84 6.22
CA SER A 295 13.44 -4.73 5.69
C SER A 295 12.81 -5.86 4.86
N LEU A 296 13.62 -6.51 4.01
CA LEU A 296 13.15 -7.68 3.26
C LEU A 296 12.96 -8.89 4.17
N GLU A 297 13.75 -9.01 5.24
CA GLU A 297 13.65 -10.07 6.23
C GLU A 297 12.28 -10.04 6.93
N PHE A 298 11.86 -8.86 7.38
CA PHE A 298 10.52 -8.65 7.92
C PHE A 298 9.46 -8.93 6.88
N LEU A 299 9.61 -8.37 5.66
CA LEU A 299 8.56 -8.48 4.64
C LEU A 299 8.34 -9.93 4.19
N VAL A 300 9.42 -10.67 3.95
CA VAL A 300 9.39 -12.03 3.39
C VAL A 300 9.18 -13.07 4.48
N TYR A 301 9.85 -12.94 5.63
CA TYR A 301 9.88 -13.97 6.68
C TYR A 301 9.20 -13.53 8.00
N GLY A 302 9.00 -12.23 8.22
CA GLY A 302 8.38 -11.73 9.45
C GLY A 302 9.36 -11.57 10.62
N ILE A 303 10.66 -11.53 10.34
CA ILE A 303 11.76 -11.43 11.33
C ILE A 303 12.34 -10.02 11.31
#